data_AF-A0A958JX70-F1
#
_entry.id   AF-A0A958JX70-F1
#
_cell.length_a   1.000
_cell.length_b   1.000
_cell.length_c   1.000
_cell.angle_alpha   90.00
_cell.angle_beta   90.00
_cell.angle_gamma   90.00
#
_symmetry.space_group_name_H-M   'P 1'
#
loop_
_entity.id
_entity.type
_entity.pdbx_description
1 polymer ?
#
loop_
_entity_poly.entity_id
_entity_poly.type
_entity_poly.pdbx_seq_one_letter_code
_entity_poly.pdbx_strand_id
1 'polypeptide(L)'
;MISLMISCEKASELSSKSLDQKLSRKEAFELWFHTRICSLCLELKKQLKTLQLGAKKILDEPEPTCCLSTEAKERIRQTLSNKK
;
A
#
# COMPACT_ATOMS: atom_id res chain seq x y z
N MET A 1 9.18 33.94 -3.44
CA MET A 1 8.56 32.61 -3.60
C MET A 1 9.30 31.92 -4.74
N ILE A 2 10.25 31.04 -4.42
CA ILE A 2 11.27 30.59 -5.38
C ILE A 2 10.65 29.57 -6.35
N SER A 3 10.61 29.96 -7.63
CA SER A 3 9.97 29.27 -8.77
C SER A 3 10.77 28.07 -9.31
N LEU A 4 11.45 27.28 -8.47
CA LEU A 4 12.18 26.06 -8.89
C LEU A 4 11.53 24.75 -8.43
N MET A 5 10.36 24.81 -7.78
CA MET A 5 9.70 23.67 -7.18
C MET A 5 8.24 23.59 -7.62
N ILE A 6 7.81 22.40 -8.02
CA ILE A 6 6.39 22.05 -8.04
C ILE A 6 5.78 22.30 -6.63
N SER A 7 4.49 22.59 -6.55
CA SER A 7 3.81 22.80 -5.25
C SER A 7 3.80 21.50 -4.43
N CYS A 8 3.65 21.60 -3.10
CA CYS A 8 3.45 20.42 -2.25
C CYS A 8 2.22 19.60 -2.70
N GLU A 9 1.18 20.26 -3.19
CA GLU A 9 0.01 19.62 -3.79
C GLU A 9 0.41 18.76 -4.99
N LYS A 10 1.17 19.33 -5.94
CA LYS A 10 1.64 18.58 -7.10
C LYS A 10 2.60 17.46 -6.71
N ALA A 11 3.45 17.68 -5.71
CA ALA A 11 4.34 16.65 -5.19
C ALA A 11 3.57 15.49 -4.54
N SER A 12 2.48 15.79 -3.81
CA SER A 12 1.57 14.78 -3.26
C SER A 12 0.87 13.99 -4.39
N GLU A 13 0.35 14.69 -5.40
CA GLU A 13 -0.27 14.08 -6.58
C GLU A 13 0.70 13.13 -7.30
N LEU A 14 1.93 13.59 -7.58
CA LEU A 14 2.96 12.76 -8.21
C LEU A 14 3.40 11.59 -7.32
N SER A 15 3.42 11.77 -6.00
CA SER A 15 3.73 10.68 -5.06
C SER A 15 2.67 9.59 -5.10
N SER A 16 1.38 9.96 -5.08
CA SER A 16 0.27 9.01 -5.23
C SER A 16 0.31 8.34 -6.61
N LYS A 17 0.44 9.15 -7.67
CA LYS A 17 0.54 8.66 -9.05
C LYS A 17 1.64 7.62 -9.23
N SER A 18 2.77 7.78 -8.53
CA SER A 18 3.89 6.83 -8.59
C SER A 18 3.60 5.44 -7.99
N LEU A 19 2.55 5.31 -7.17
CA LEU A 19 2.10 4.03 -6.62
C LEU A 19 1.26 3.24 -7.63
N ASP A 20 0.44 3.95 -8.41
CA ASP A 20 -0.49 3.35 -9.37
C ASP A 20 0.16 3.15 -10.75
N GLN A 21 1.00 4.08 -11.18
CA GLN A 21 1.57 4.10 -12.52
C GLN A 21 2.99 4.68 -12.55
N LYS A 22 3.71 4.42 -13.64
CA LYS A 22 5.05 4.98 -13.84
C LYS A 22 4.95 6.48 -14.13
N LEU A 23 5.72 7.27 -13.38
CA LEU A 23 5.92 8.68 -13.70
C LEU A 23 6.75 8.84 -14.97
N SER A 24 6.49 9.91 -15.72
CA SER A 24 7.43 10.34 -16.76
C SER A 24 8.77 10.74 -16.13
N ARG A 25 9.85 10.74 -16.93
CA ARG A 25 11.19 11.10 -16.44
C ARG A 25 11.23 12.51 -15.85
N LYS A 26 10.47 13.44 -16.43
CA LYS A 26 10.36 14.82 -15.95
C LYS A 26 9.66 14.87 -14.59
N GLU A 27 8.49 14.25 -14.46
CA GLU A 27 7.74 14.19 -13.20
C GLU A 27 8.55 13.51 -12.08
N ALA A 28 9.26 12.43 -12.42
CA ALA A 28 10.12 11.74 -11.48
C ALA A 28 11.25 12.63 -10.96
N PHE A 29 11.86 13.44 -11.84
CA PHE A 29 12.90 14.41 -11.47
C PHE A 29 12.34 15.55 -10.60
N GLU A 30 11.21 16.13 -10.99
CA GLU A 30 10.53 17.19 -10.23
C GLU A 30 10.17 16.74 -8.82
N LEU A 31 9.60 15.53 -8.69
CA LEU A 31 9.28 14.95 -7.38
C LEU A 31 10.54 14.62 -6.57
N TRP A 32 11.58 14.09 -7.20
CA TRP A 32 12.86 13.80 -6.54
C TRP A 32 13.48 15.08 -5.97
N PHE A 33 13.48 16.17 -6.73
CA PHE A 33 13.99 17.45 -6.29
C PHE A 33 13.15 18.03 -5.15
N HIS A 34 11.81 18.06 -5.29
CA HIS A 34 10.93 18.62 -4.26
C HIS A 34 11.04 17.87 -2.92
N THR A 35 11.12 16.54 -2.94
CA THR A 35 11.25 15.72 -1.73
C THR A 35 12.62 15.83 -1.05
N ARG A 36 13.65 16.38 -1.72
CA ARG A 36 14.96 16.65 -1.10
C ARG A 36 14.98 17.90 -0.22
N ILE A 37 14.06 18.83 -0.46
CA ILE A 37 14.05 20.17 0.14
C ILE A 37 12.79 20.45 0.96
N CYS A 38 11.71 19.71 0.71
CA CYS A 38 10.51 19.71 1.54
C CYS A 38 10.44 18.44 2.39
N SER A 39 10.74 18.56 3.69
CA SER A 39 10.72 17.45 4.65
C SER A 39 9.34 16.81 4.79
N LEU A 40 8.26 17.60 4.70
CA LEU A 40 6.89 17.08 4.74
C LEU A 40 6.61 16.12 3.58
N CYS A 41 6.98 16.52 2.36
CA CYS A 41 6.78 15.68 1.18
C CYS A 41 7.71 14.45 1.19
N LEU A 42 8.90 14.57 1.79
CA LEU A 42 9.77 13.41 2.02
C LEU A 42 9.10 12.39 2.94
N GLU A 43 8.50 12.83 4.04
CA GLU A 43 7.88 11.96 5.02
C GLU A 43 6.62 11.30 4.46
N LEU A 44 5.77 12.07 3.76
CA LEU A 44 4.62 11.54 3.03
C LEU A 44 5.03 10.41 2.07
N LYS A 45 6.09 10.63 1.28
CA LYS A 45 6.60 9.61 0.35
C LYS A 45 7.05 8.33 1.05
N LYS A 46 7.66 8.44 2.23
CA LYS A 46 8.04 7.26 3.04
C LYS A 46 6.81 6.52 3.55
N GLN A 47 5.84 7.24 4.11
CA GLN A 47 4.59 6.65 4.61
C GLN A 47 3.85 5.88 3.51
N LEU A 48 3.71 6.49 2.33
CA LEU A 48 3.10 5.84 1.17
C LEU A 48 3.84 4.56 0.76
N LYS A 49 5.19 4.58 0.75
CA LYS A 49 5.99 3.39 0.44
C LYS A 49 5.81 2.29 1.49
N THR A 50 5.72 2.64 2.77
CA THR A 50 5.45 1.67 3.86
C THR A 50 4.08 1.02 3.67
N LEU A 51 3.05 1.80 3.34
CA LEU A 51 1.71 1.28 3.05
C LEU A 51 1.74 0.34 1.84
N GLN A 52 2.42 0.72 0.76
CA GLN A 52 2.55 -0.13 -0.43
C GLN A 52 3.24 -1.47 -0.12
N LEU A 53 4.31 -1.44 0.68
CA LEU A 53 5.01 -2.66 1.09
C LEU A 53 4.14 -3.55 1.99
N GLY A 54 3.40 -2.95 2.93
CA GLY A 54 2.45 -3.68 3.78
C GLY A 54 1.33 -4.33 2.97
N ALA A 55 0.72 -3.58 2.06
CA ALA A 55 -0.33 -4.08 1.17
C ALA A 55 0.18 -5.21 0.27
N LYS A 56 1.38 -5.06 -0.31
CA LYS A 56 2.00 -6.10 -1.13
C LYS A 56 2.26 -7.37 -0.31
N LYS A 57 2.74 -7.23 0.93
CA LYS A 57 2.96 -8.39 1.82
C LYS A 57 1.66 -9.16 2.08
N ILE A 58 0.54 -8.47 2.28
CA ILE A 58 -0.77 -9.11 2.48
C ILE A 58 -1.21 -9.88 1.23
N LEU A 59 -0.98 -9.32 0.04
CA LEU A 59 -1.34 -9.96 -1.23
C LEU A 59 -0.41 -11.11 -1.61
N ASP A 60 0.87 -11.03 -1.23
CA ASP A 60 1.89 -12.06 -1.49
C ASP A 60 1.87 -13.18 -0.44
N GLU A 61 1.28 -12.96 0.74
CA GLU A 61 1.05 -14.05 1.68
C GLU A 61 0.06 -15.04 1.04
N PRO A 62 0.36 -16.35 1.06
CA PRO A 62 -0.62 -17.33 0.63
C PRO A 62 -1.86 -17.12 1.48
N GLU A 63 -3.01 -16.92 0.82
CA GLU A 63 -4.33 -16.92 1.46
C GLU A 63 -4.29 -17.98 2.56
N PRO A 64 -4.47 -17.61 3.85
CA PRO A 64 -4.48 -18.60 4.92
C PRO A 64 -5.47 -19.64 4.47
N THR A 65 -5.01 -20.88 4.25
CA THR A 65 -5.83 -21.96 3.69
C THR A 65 -7.16 -21.92 4.41
N CYS A 66 -8.19 -21.37 3.74
CA CYS A 66 -9.46 -20.99 4.37
C CYS A 66 -10.31 -22.23 4.66
N CYS A 67 -9.63 -23.37 4.77
CA CYS A 67 -10.14 -24.66 5.05
C CYS A 67 -9.91 -24.89 6.54
N LEU A 68 -11.02 -24.84 7.30
CA LEU A 68 -11.08 -25.51 8.60
C LEU A 68 -10.44 -26.89 8.49
N SER A 69 -9.65 -27.28 9.49
CA SER A 69 -9.11 -28.64 9.56
C SER A 69 -10.25 -29.65 9.42
N THR A 70 -9.96 -30.83 8.87
CA THR A 70 -10.94 -31.91 8.73
C THR A 70 -11.60 -32.22 10.07
N GLU A 71 -10.84 -32.17 11.16
CA GLU A 71 -11.32 -32.31 12.53
C GLU A 71 -12.28 -31.18 12.97
N ALA A 72 -11.97 -29.92 12.66
CA ALA A 72 -12.87 -28.80 12.94
C ALA A 72 -14.17 -28.87 12.12
N LYS A 73 -14.09 -29.32 10.85
CA LYS A 73 -15.28 -29.57 10.01
C LYS A 73 -16.16 -30.68 10.60
N GLU A 74 -15.56 -31.78 11.04
CA GLU A 74 -16.28 -32.93 11.58
C GLU A 74 -16.95 -32.60 12.93
N ARG A 75 -16.28 -31.86 13.82
CA ARG A 75 -16.87 -31.35 15.07
C ARG A 75 -18.12 -30.49 14.83
N ILE A 76 -18.09 -29.61 13.84
CA ILE A 76 -19.24 -28.78 13.47
C ILE A 76 -20.37 -29.66 12.94
N ARG A 77 -20.05 -30.64 12.09
CA ARG A 77 -21.02 -31.58 11.51
C ARG A 77 -21.74 -32.43 12.56
N GLN A 78 -21.01 -32.92 13.55
CA GLN A 78 -21.55 -33.71 14.66
C GLN A 78 -22.47 -32.87 15.54
N THR A 79 -22.07 -31.63 15.85
CA THR A 79 -22.88 -30.71 16.65
C THR A 79 -24.22 -30.37 15.95
N LEU A 80 -24.20 -30.18 14.63
CA LEU A 80 -25.41 -29.94 13.84
C LEU A 80 -26.31 -31.18 13.75
N SER A 81 -25.72 -32.37 13.68
CA SER A 81 -26.48 -33.64 13.59
C SER A 81 -27.12 -34.05 14.92
N ASN A 82 -26.50 -33.70 16.05
CA ASN A 82 -26.98 -34.03 17.40
C ASN A 82 -28.03 -33.03 17.93
N LYS A 83 -28.38 -31.99 17.15
CA LYS A 83 -29.37 -30.97 17.51
C LYS A 83 -30.75 -31.23 16.87
N LYS A 84 -31.03 -32.47 16.49
CA LYS A 84 -32.31 -32.92 15.93
C LYS A 84 -33.08 -33.73 16.96
#